data_AF-A0A699RJA8-F1
#
_entry.id   AF-A0A699RJA8-F1
#
_cell.length_a   1.000
_cell.length_b   1.000
_cell.length_c   1.000
_cell.angle_alpha   90.00
_cell.angle_beta   90.00
_cell.angle_gamma   90.00
#
_symmetry.space_group_name_H-M   'P 1'
#
loop_
_entity.id
_entity.type
_entity.pdbx_description
1 polymer ?
#
loop_
_entity_poly.entity_id
_entity_poly.type
_entity_poly.pdbx_seq_one_letter_code
_entity_poly.pdbx_strand_id
1 'polypeptide(L)'
;RLALPLTQLMRKGKKFVWMDEREESFEELKRFHQASMRIESNLMLQIKEAQKDDDELWAIVQNVEDGKHTEFSVDDDGVVWFEDRLCVPSDHALREKVMTKAHSSLFTVHP
;
A
#
# COMPACT_ATOMS: atom_id res chain seq x y z
N ARG A 1 13.75 -10.44 -13.84
CA ARG A 1 13.08 -11.66 -14.38
C ARG A 1 12.88 -12.68 -13.25
N LEU A 2 11.82 -12.54 -12.46
CA LEU A 2 11.48 -13.44 -11.33
C LEU A 2 10.75 -14.73 -11.76
N ALA A 3 10.34 -14.85 -13.03
CA ALA A 3 9.53 -15.96 -13.52
C ALA A 3 10.32 -17.25 -13.85
N LEU A 4 11.61 -17.13 -14.18
CA LEU A 4 12.46 -18.29 -14.52
C LEU A 4 12.75 -19.20 -13.32
N PRO A 5 13.04 -18.69 -12.11
CA PRO A 5 13.20 -19.52 -10.91
C PRO A 5 11.93 -20.30 -10.53
N LEU A 6 10.76 -19.66 -10.59
CA LEU A 6 9.45 -20.26 -10.25
C LEU A 6 9.08 -21.41 -11.19
N THR A 7 9.30 -21.24 -12.50
CA THR A 7 9.04 -22.29 -13.49
C THR A 7 9.99 -23.49 -13.37
N GLN A 8 11.19 -23.30 -12.79
CA GLN A 8 12.10 -24.40 -12.47
C GLN A 8 11.68 -25.18 -11.21
N LEU A 9 11.07 -24.50 -10.22
CA LEU A 9 10.55 -25.14 -9.00
C LEU A 9 9.39 -26.11 -9.27
N MET A 10 8.55 -25.84 -10.26
CA MET A 10 7.36 -26.64 -10.56
C MET A 10 7.62 -27.85 -11.49
N ARG A 11 8.86 -28.08 -11.93
CA ARG A 11 9.21 -29.23 -12.79
C ARG A 11 9.22 -30.54 -11.97
N LYS A 12 8.19 -31.36 -12.16
CA LYS A 12 8.09 -32.71 -11.59
C LYS A 12 9.27 -33.58 -12.03
N GLY A 13 9.95 -34.23 -11.07
CA GLY A 13 11.02 -35.20 -11.34
C GLY A 13 12.45 -34.74 -11.04
N LYS A 14 12.68 -33.49 -10.60
CA LYS A 14 13.99 -33.03 -10.09
C LYS A 14 13.95 -32.89 -8.56
N LYS A 15 14.92 -33.52 -7.86
CA LYS A 15 15.12 -33.31 -6.42
C LYS A 15 15.57 -31.86 -6.22
N PHE A 16 14.75 -31.10 -5.52
CA PHE A 16 15.05 -29.71 -5.19
C PHE A 16 16.23 -29.69 -4.20
N VAL A 17 17.34 -29.09 -4.62
CA VAL A 17 18.51 -28.86 -3.76
C VAL A 17 18.51 -27.39 -3.43
N TRP A 18 18.31 -27.02 -2.17
CA TRP A 18 18.48 -25.63 -1.75
C TRP A 18 19.97 -25.27 -1.90
N MET A 19 20.28 -24.21 -2.64
CA MET A 19 21.66 -23.74 -2.87
C MET A 19 21.80 -22.36 -2.24
N ASP A 20 23.00 -22.02 -1.77
CA ASP A 20 23.27 -20.78 -1.02
C ASP A 20 22.81 -19.52 -1.80
N GLU A 21 23.03 -19.46 -3.12
CA GLU A 21 22.56 -18.36 -4.00
C GLU A 21 21.02 -18.15 -3.98
N ARG A 22 20.25 -19.24 -3.80
CA ARG A 22 18.78 -19.17 -3.71
C ARG A 22 18.31 -18.70 -2.33
N GLU A 23 19.02 -19.08 -1.27
CA GLU A 23 18.78 -18.54 0.08
C GLU A 23 19.03 -17.04 0.11
N GLU A 24 20.15 -16.59 -0.46
CA GLU A 24 20.52 -15.18 -0.54
C GLU A 24 19.46 -14.36 -1.29
N SER A 25 19.03 -14.83 -2.47
CA SER A 25 17.97 -14.18 -3.25
C SER A 25 16.63 -14.13 -2.50
N PHE A 26 16.30 -15.17 -1.74
CA PHE A 26 15.07 -15.22 -0.95
C PHE A 26 15.12 -14.27 0.24
N GLU A 27 16.25 -14.21 0.96
CA GLU A 27 16.45 -13.30 2.08
C GLU A 27 16.51 -11.83 1.62
N GLU A 28 17.07 -11.53 0.45
CA GLU A 28 16.96 -10.19 -0.17
C GLU A 28 15.51 -9.81 -0.47
N LEU A 29 14.76 -10.71 -1.10
CA LEU A 29 13.34 -10.48 -1.41
C LEU A 29 12.52 -10.27 -0.13
N LYS A 30 12.79 -11.05 0.90
CA LYS A 30 12.14 -10.95 2.22
C LYS A 30 12.47 -9.63 2.90
N ARG A 31 13.74 -9.19 2.87
CA ARG A 31 14.14 -7.87 3.39
C ARG A 31 13.44 -6.74 2.63
N PHE A 32 13.37 -6.84 1.30
CA PHE A 32 12.69 -5.84 0.47
C PHE A 32 11.19 -5.78 0.80
N HIS A 33 10.52 -6.92 0.88
CA HIS A 33 9.11 -7.00 1.23
C HIS A 33 8.83 -6.41 2.62
N GLN A 34 9.66 -6.74 3.62
CA GLN A 34 9.54 -6.15 4.96
C GLN A 34 9.76 -4.64 4.96
N ALA A 35 10.76 -4.13 4.22
CA ALA A 35 10.98 -2.70 4.09
C ALA A 35 9.80 -2.00 3.39
N SER A 36 9.25 -2.59 2.34
CA SER A 36 8.07 -2.07 1.63
C SER A 36 6.86 -1.96 2.56
N MET A 37 6.56 -3.02 3.32
CA MET A 37 5.47 -3.00 4.31
C MET A 37 5.67 -1.91 5.37
N ARG A 38 6.91 -1.72 5.86
CA ARG A 38 7.23 -0.65 6.81
C ARG A 38 6.97 0.74 6.21
N ILE A 39 7.38 0.97 4.97
CA ILE A 39 7.13 2.25 4.29
C ILE A 39 5.63 2.42 4.02
N GLU A 40 4.88 1.36 3.72
CA GLU A 40 3.40 1.38 3.54
C GLU A 40 2.70 1.76 4.83
N SER A 41 3.08 1.14 5.95
CA SER A 41 2.58 1.54 7.25
C SER A 41 2.93 2.98 7.59
N ASN A 42 4.13 3.47 7.26
CA ASN A 42 4.55 4.84 7.55
C ASN A 42 3.72 5.88 6.76
N LEU A 43 3.52 5.66 5.47
CA LEU A 43 2.73 6.59 4.64
C LEU A 43 1.25 6.56 5.03
N MET A 44 0.70 5.37 5.30
CA MET A 44 -0.69 5.25 5.73
C MET A 44 -0.93 5.97 7.06
N LEU A 45 -0.02 5.83 8.04
CA LEU A 45 -0.10 6.56 9.30
C LEU A 45 -0.02 8.08 9.08
N GLN A 46 0.88 8.55 8.20
CA GLN A 46 0.97 9.97 7.86
C GLN A 46 -0.32 10.52 7.25
N ILE A 47 -0.96 9.74 6.37
CA ILE A 47 -2.25 10.13 5.78
C ILE A 47 -3.31 10.20 6.88
N LYS A 48 -3.45 9.16 7.72
CA LYS A 48 -4.42 9.13 8.82
C LYS A 48 -4.26 10.31 9.79
N GLU A 49 -3.04 10.65 10.17
CA GLU A 49 -2.80 11.80 11.05
C GLU A 49 -3.14 13.12 10.36
N ALA A 50 -2.73 13.31 9.11
CA ALA A 50 -3.02 14.54 8.38
C ALA A 50 -4.52 14.73 8.06
N GLN A 51 -5.32 13.66 8.01
CA GLN A 51 -6.78 13.80 7.85
C GLN A 51 -7.41 14.57 9.01
N LYS A 52 -6.83 14.51 10.21
CA LYS A 52 -7.38 15.18 11.40
C LYS A 52 -7.34 16.72 11.30
N ASP A 53 -6.42 17.23 10.49
CA ASP A 53 -6.18 18.66 10.28
C ASP A 53 -6.75 19.15 8.93
N ASP A 54 -7.51 18.32 8.20
CA ASP A 54 -8.05 18.65 6.88
C ASP A 54 -9.53 19.09 6.96
N ASP A 55 -9.77 20.39 6.74
CA ASP A 55 -11.10 21.00 6.80
C ASP A 55 -12.09 20.43 5.76
N GLU A 56 -11.61 20.03 4.58
CA GLU A 56 -12.47 19.46 3.53
C GLU A 56 -12.95 18.07 3.92
N LEU A 57 -12.06 17.25 4.50
CA LEU A 57 -12.42 15.93 5.03
C LEU A 57 -13.31 16.06 6.27
N TRP A 58 -13.12 17.08 7.10
CA TRP A 58 -14.00 17.33 8.25
C TRP A 58 -15.44 17.63 7.82
N ALA A 59 -15.64 18.37 6.73
CA ALA A 59 -16.97 18.57 6.15
C ALA A 59 -17.61 17.25 5.67
N ILE A 60 -16.81 16.31 5.16
CA ILE A 60 -17.29 14.98 4.78
C ILE A 60 -17.72 14.18 6.01
N VAL A 61 -16.97 14.23 7.12
CA VAL A 61 -17.35 13.56 8.37
C VAL A 61 -18.73 14.01 8.83
N GLN A 62 -18.99 15.31 8.88
CA GLN A 62 -20.30 15.86 9.26
C GLN A 62 -21.42 15.38 8.32
N ASN A 63 -21.13 15.33 7.02
CA ASN A 63 -22.09 14.84 6.03
C ASN A 63 -22.41 13.34 6.17
N VAL A 64 -21.44 12.54 6.60
CA VAL A 64 -21.64 11.11 6.89
C VAL A 64 -22.49 10.94 8.15
N GLU A 65 -22.22 11.73 9.20
CA GLU A 65 -23.05 11.75 10.43
C GLU A 65 -24.51 12.14 10.15
N ASP A 66 -24.71 13.08 9.23
CA ASP A 66 -26.03 13.52 8.75
C ASP A 66 -26.71 12.53 7.78
N GLY A 67 -26.02 11.47 7.36
CA GLY A 67 -26.54 10.47 6.42
C GLY A 67 -26.67 10.95 4.97
N LYS A 68 -25.93 12.00 4.57
CA LYS A 68 -26.05 12.65 3.25
C LYS A 68 -25.10 12.07 2.18
N HIS A 69 -24.06 11.34 2.59
CA HIS A 69 -23.04 10.79 1.69
C HIS A 69 -22.83 9.31 1.97
N THR A 70 -23.43 8.45 1.14
CA THR A 70 -23.43 6.99 1.35
C THR A 70 -22.17 6.29 0.82
N GLU A 71 -21.43 6.95 -0.08
CA GLU A 71 -20.17 6.43 -0.63
C GLU A 71 -18.99 6.65 0.32
N PHE A 72 -19.11 7.59 1.26
CA PHE A 72 -18.10 7.82 2.28
C PHE A 72 -18.43 7.03 3.55
N SER A 73 -17.38 6.58 4.22
CA SER A 73 -17.48 5.99 5.56
C SER A 73 -16.39 6.56 6.45
N VAL A 74 -16.69 6.61 7.74
CA VAL A 74 -15.75 7.01 8.79
C VAL A 74 -15.58 5.82 9.71
N ASP A 75 -14.33 5.41 9.95
CA ASP A 75 -14.04 4.29 10.85
C ASP A 75 -13.98 4.72 12.32
N ASP A 76 -13.75 3.77 13.23
CA ASP A 76 -13.67 4.01 14.67
C ASP A 76 -12.50 4.95 15.06
N ASP A 77 -11.50 5.11 14.19
CA ASP A 77 -10.38 6.04 14.39
C ASP A 77 -10.68 7.45 13.85
N GLY A 78 -11.89 7.67 13.30
CA GLY A 78 -12.27 8.93 12.66
C GLY A 78 -11.67 9.13 11.27
N VAL A 79 -11.14 8.08 10.65
CA VAL A 79 -10.51 8.14 9.33
C VAL A 79 -11.58 8.05 8.25
N VAL A 80 -11.48 8.95 7.27
CA VAL A 80 -12.39 9.03 6.13
C VAL A 80 -11.95 8.10 5.00
N TRP A 81 -12.89 7.30 4.54
CA TRP A 81 -12.76 6.37 3.42
C TRP A 81 -13.82 6.70 2.36
N PHE A 82 -13.43 6.61 1.09
CA PHE A 82 -14.36 6.59 -0.04
C PHE A 82 -14.48 5.16 -0.54
N GLU A 83 -15.63 4.54 -0.32
CA GLU A 83 -15.82 3.09 -0.49
C GLU A 83 -14.77 2.31 0.31
N ASP A 84 -13.81 1.66 -0.35
CA ASP A 84 -12.70 0.90 0.24
C ASP A 84 -11.34 1.65 0.14
N ARG A 85 -11.35 2.92 -0.26
CA ARG A 85 -10.15 3.71 -0.54
C ARG A 85 -9.92 4.76 0.54
N LEU A 86 -8.71 4.78 1.10
CA LEU A 86 -8.27 5.78 2.07
C LEU A 86 -8.22 7.16 1.40
N CYS A 87 -8.94 8.14 1.95
CA CYS A 87 -8.90 9.51 1.45
C CYS A 87 -7.54 10.16 1.73
N VAL A 88 -6.95 10.81 0.73
CA VAL A 88 -5.70 11.54 0.90
C VAL A 88 -6.03 13.02 1.11
N PRO A 89 -5.61 13.64 2.24
CA PRO A 89 -5.78 15.07 2.50
C PRO A 89 -5.28 15.96 1.36
N SER A 90 -5.71 17.21 1.35
CA SER A 90 -5.25 18.27 0.45
C SER A 90 -3.83 18.78 0.79
N ASP A 91 -2.99 17.95 1.41
CA ASP A 91 -1.56 18.19 1.64
C ASP A 91 -0.74 17.82 0.41
N HIS A 92 -0.06 18.81 -0.18
CA HIS A 92 0.76 18.63 -1.37
C HIS A 92 1.92 17.64 -1.17
N ALA A 93 2.61 17.71 -0.03
CA ALA A 93 3.76 16.85 0.26
C ALA A 93 3.31 15.39 0.44
N LEU A 94 2.15 15.16 1.06
CA LEU A 94 1.57 13.82 1.17
C LEU A 94 1.10 13.29 -0.18
N ARG A 95 0.43 14.10 -0.99
CA ARG A 95 0.04 13.73 -2.36
C ARG A 95 1.25 13.35 -3.20
N GLU A 96 2.34 14.12 -3.12
CA GLU A 96 3.60 13.81 -3.82
C GLU A 96 4.23 12.48 -3.36
N LYS A 97 4.25 12.23 -2.05
CA LYS A 97 4.72 10.95 -1.49
C LYS A 97 3.87 9.77 -1.95
N VAL A 98 2.55 9.92 -1.97
CA VAL A 98 1.60 8.91 -2.48
C VAL A 98 1.88 8.61 -3.95
N MET A 99 2.02 9.65 -4.78
CA MET A 99 2.31 9.49 -6.21
C MET A 99 3.67 8.83 -6.44
N THR A 100 4.72 9.30 -5.79
CA THR A 100 6.07 8.74 -5.90
C THR A 100 6.09 7.26 -5.53
N LYS A 101 5.34 6.88 -4.50
CA LYS A 101 5.22 5.50 -4.09
C LYS A 101 4.43 4.65 -5.09
N ALA A 102 3.30 5.15 -5.58
CA ALA A 102 2.51 4.47 -6.60
C ALA A 102 3.35 4.20 -7.86
N HIS A 103 4.14 5.18 -8.30
CA HIS A 103 5.02 5.06 -9.47
C HIS A 103 6.23 4.14 -9.26
N SER A 104 6.74 4.02 -8.03
CA SER A 104 7.89 3.15 -7.71
C SER A 104 7.52 1.72 -7.32
N SER A 105 6.22 1.43 -7.15
CA SER A 105 5.73 0.07 -6.93
C SER A 105 6.05 -0.81 -8.15
N LEU A 106 6.74 -1.92 -7.91
CA LEU A 106 7.21 -2.89 -8.92
C LEU A 106 6.09 -3.56 -9.76
N PHE A 107 4.83 -3.20 -9.51
CA PHE A 107 3.63 -3.76 -10.14
C PHE A 107 2.88 -2.77 -11.04
N THR A 108 3.44 -1.61 -11.35
CA THR A 108 2.81 -0.65 -12.27
C THR A 108 2.96 -1.13 -13.71
N VAL A 109 1.91 -1.77 -14.24
CA VAL A 109 1.79 -2.08 -15.68
C VAL A 109 1.25 -0.82 -16.36
N HIS A 110 2.13 -0.05 -17.02
CA HIS A 110 1.68 0.96 -17.98
C HIS A 110 1.25 0.26 -19.29
N PRO A 111 0.10 0.62 -19.90
CA PRO A 111 -0.32 0.13 -21.21
C PRO A 111 0.68 0.44 -22.33
#